data_AF-A0A4Q6G5J5-F1
#
_entry.id   AF-A0A4Q6G5J5-F1
#
_cell.length_a   1.000
_cell.length_b   1.000
_cell.length_c   1.000
_cell.angle_alpha   90.00
_cell.angle_beta   90.00
_cell.angle_gamma   90.00
#
_symmetry.space_group_name_H-M   'P 1'
#
loop_
_entity.id
_entity.type
_entity.pdbx_description
1 polymer ?
#
loop_
_entity_poly.entity_id
_entity_poly.type
_entity_poly.pdbx_seq_one_letter_code
_entity_poly.pdbx_strand_id
1 'polypeptide(L)'
;MSLVDRLQAVVLGWTSARRGRTLKQLSEETQLNYGTIKNISDGKSEPNGETVLRLLLPILPIQDVHEIIASYFPHMAPYSKALCEISLMVSTASDLTPKHNRAILELSFGPLDEKTLAILLGTGWQTIIGDLTEAEICRATKDGVELSGGSIHFPRQQYAHDVLSHLLSHVNITVPGNKLVVHTKAMNEEGLRRAYEVIMKAEAELQSLMADPTLQGDRKFGSALLTTIL
;
A
#
# COMPACT_ATOMS: atom_id res chain seq x y z
N MET A 1 7.29 -15.92 25.20
CA MET A 1 6.79 -14.53 25.27
C MET A 1 5.37 -14.54 24.76
N SER A 2 4.43 -13.83 25.40
CA SER A 2 3.04 -13.80 24.92
C SER A 2 2.90 -12.87 23.70
N LEU A 3 1.79 -13.02 22.95
CA LEU A 3 1.45 -12.09 21.87
C LEU A 3 1.36 -10.65 22.42
N VAL A 4 0.71 -10.47 23.57
CA VAL A 4 0.51 -9.18 24.22
C VAL A 4 1.84 -8.49 24.54
N ASP A 5 2.78 -9.22 25.15
CA ASP A 5 4.13 -8.68 25.47
C ASP A 5 4.88 -8.28 24.19
N ARG A 6 4.77 -9.09 23.13
CA ARG A 6 5.44 -8.82 21.85
C ARG A 6 4.87 -7.58 21.17
N LEU A 7 3.55 -7.42 21.15
CA LEU A 7 2.89 -6.25 20.55
C LEU A 7 3.19 -4.97 21.34
N GLN A 8 3.20 -5.05 22.67
CA GLN A 8 3.60 -3.94 23.52
C GLN A 8 5.04 -3.48 23.19
N ALA A 9 5.98 -4.42 23.09
CA ALA A 9 7.36 -4.10 22.72
C ALA A 9 7.48 -3.44 21.34
N VAL A 10 6.69 -3.89 20.36
CA VAL A 10 6.67 -3.30 19.00
C VAL A 10 6.15 -1.86 19.04
N VAL A 11 5.05 -1.58 19.73
CA VAL A 11 4.48 -0.23 19.84
C VAL A 11 5.43 0.72 20.58
N LEU A 12 6.05 0.25 21.67
CA LEU A 12 7.05 1.03 22.41
C LEU A 12 8.31 1.29 21.57
N GLY A 13 8.78 0.30 20.82
CA GLY A 13 9.90 0.46 19.88
C GLY A 13 9.60 1.49 18.80
N TRP A 14 8.41 1.44 18.21
CA TRP A 14 8.01 2.38 17.17
C TRP A 14 7.88 3.82 17.68
N THR A 15 7.25 4.02 18.84
CA THR A 15 7.07 5.37 19.44
C THR A 15 8.39 5.98 19.91
N SER A 16 9.36 5.17 20.34
CA SER A 16 10.68 5.64 20.77
C SER A 16 11.67 5.88 19.62
N ALA A 17 11.44 5.29 18.44
CA ALA A 17 12.38 5.36 17.32
C ALA A 17 12.54 6.75 16.68
N ARG A 18 11.52 7.62 16.73
CA ARG A 18 11.60 8.99 16.18
C ARG A 18 10.89 10.00 17.07
N ARG A 19 11.51 11.17 17.21
CA ARG A 19 10.94 12.31 17.94
C ARG A 19 9.69 12.78 17.20
N GLY A 20 8.53 12.66 17.83
CA GLY A 20 7.25 13.07 17.25
C GLY A 20 6.28 11.94 16.97
N ARG A 21 6.68 10.66 17.06
CA ARG A 21 5.77 9.50 16.98
C ARG A 21 4.95 9.35 18.26
N THR A 22 3.64 9.25 18.12
CA THR A 22 2.68 9.16 19.23
C THR A 22 1.65 8.06 18.98
N LEU A 23 1.02 7.56 20.04
CA LEU A 23 -0.09 6.60 19.90
C LEU A 23 -1.28 7.16 19.10
N LYS A 24 -1.43 8.49 19.08
CA LYS A 24 -2.45 9.16 18.26
C LYS A 24 -2.15 9.00 16.76
N GLN A 25 -0.93 9.30 16.34
CA GLN A 25 -0.52 9.07 14.95
C GLN A 25 -0.59 7.59 14.59
N LEU A 26 -0.18 6.70 15.49
CA LEU A 26 -0.29 5.27 15.22
C LEU A 26 -1.75 4.83 14.99
N SER A 27 -2.69 5.41 15.73
CA SER A 27 -4.13 5.20 15.50
C SER A 27 -4.57 5.69 14.12
N GLU A 28 -4.07 6.84 13.66
CA GLU A 28 -4.35 7.38 12.33
C GLU A 28 -3.73 6.50 11.22
N GLU A 29 -2.49 6.06 11.39
CA GLU A 29 -1.73 5.24 10.44
C GLU A 29 -2.32 3.83 10.28
N THR A 30 -2.71 3.20 11.39
CA THR A 30 -3.29 1.83 11.41
C THR A 30 -4.79 1.81 11.17
N GLN A 31 -5.44 2.99 11.19
CA GLN A 31 -6.89 3.17 11.18
C GLN A 31 -7.61 2.46 12.34
N LEU A 32 -6.88 2.02 13.37
CA LEU A 32 -7.44 1.46 14.59
C LEU A 32 -7.87 2.60 15.52
N ASN A 33 -8.91 2.39 16.31
CA ASN A 33 -9.30 3.41 17.27
C ASN A 33 -8.20 3.59 18.34
N TYR A 34 -8.06 4.82 18.85
CA TYR A 34 -7.02 5.15 19.83
C TYR A 34 -7.10 4.29 21.10
N GLY A 35 -8.31 3.94 21.55
CA GLY A 35 -8.52 3.08 22.71
C GLY A 35 -7.93 1.68 22.53
N THR A 36 -8.06 1.10 21.34
CA THR A 36 -7.48 -0.19 20.97
C THR A 36 -5.96 -0.11 20.97
N ILE A 37 -5.38 0.93 20.35
CA ILE A 37 -3.92 1.14 20.37
C ILE A 37 -3.41 1.29 21.81
N LYS A 38 -4.12 2.06 22.64
CA LYS A 38 -3.77 2.23 24.06
C LYS A 38 -3.88 0.94 24.85
N ASN A 39 -4.93 0.15 24.65
CA ASN A 39 -5.10 -1.13 25.35
C ASN A 39 -4.01 -2.14 24.95
N ILE A 40 -3.59 -2.15 23.68
CA ILE A 40 -2.47 -2.98 23.23
C ILE A 40 -1.16 -2.48 23.84
N SER A 41 -0.91 -1.16 23.81
CA SER A 41 0.28 -0.55 24.42
C SER A 41 0.36 -0.78 25.94
N ASP A 42 -0.78 -0.85 26.62
CA ASP A 42 -0.86 -1.10 28.07
C ASP A 42 -0.87 -2.60 28.41
N GLY A 43 -0.92 -3.49 27.41
CA GLY A 43 -1.04 -4.94 27.61
C GLY A 43 -2.37 -5.40 28.21
N LYS A 44 -3.44 -4.61 28.05
CA LYS A 44 -4.75 -4.80 28.69
C LYS A 44 -5.72 -5.69 27.92
N SER A 45 -5.47 -5.95 26.64
CA SER A 45 -6.34 -6.75 25.79
C SER A 45 -5.53 -7.57 24.80
N GLU A 46 -5.93 -8.82 24.59
CA GLU A 46 -5.41 -9.65 23.50
C GLU A 46 -6.19 -9.36 22.20
N PRO A 47 -5.55 -8.76 21.19
CA PRO A 47 -6.21 -8.43 19.93
C PRO A 47 -6.40 -9.66 19.04
N ASN A 48 -7.42 -9.61 18.17
CA ASN A 48 -7.61 -10.62 17.13
C ASN A 48 -6.59 -10.46 15.97
N GLY A 49 -6.49 -11.46 15.10
CA GLY A 49 -5.51 -11.48 14.01
C GLY A 49 -5.62 -10.31 13.03
N GLU A 50 -6.84 -9.83 12.74
CA GLU A 50 -7.05 -8.64 11.89
C GLU A 50 -6.45 -7.38 12.54
N THR A 51 -6.72 -7.17 13.82
CA THR A 51 -6.19 -6.03 14.58
C THR A 51 -4.67 -6.09 14.63
N VAL A 52 -4.10 -7.28 14.79
CA VAL A 52 -2.65 -7.51 14.78
C VAL A 52 -2.06 -7.16 13.41
N LEU A 53 -2.63 -7.64 12.31
CA LEU A 53 -2.16 -7.28 10.97
C LEU A 53 -2.21 -5.78 10.72
N ARG A 54 -3.35 -5.15 11.01
CA ARG A 54 -3.54 -3.70 10.81
C ARG A 54 -2.58 -2.86 11.65
N LEU A 55 -2.21 -3.34 12.83
CA LEU A 55 -1.20 -2.72 13.68
C LEU A 55 0.21 -2.89 13.13
N LEU A 56 0.58 -4.11 12.74
CA LEU A 56 1.97 -4.45 12.43
C LEU A 56 2.41 -4.00 11.03
N LEU A 57 1.51 -4.05 10.04
CA LEU A 57 1.83 -3.75 8.65
C LEU A 57 2.42 -2.32 8.45
N PRO A 58 1.93 -1.26 9.12
CA PRO A 58 2.56 0.06 9.07
C PRO A 58 3.87 0.21 9.85
N ILE A 59 4.13 -0.68 10.82
CA ILE A 59 5.19 -0.51 11.81
C ILE A 59 6.45 -1.30 11.46
N LEU A 60 6.26 -2.51 10.93
CA LEU A 60 7.32 -3.50 10.75
C LEU A 60 7.49 -3.88 9.28
N PRO A 61 8.70 -4.30 8.87
CA PRO A 61 8.92 -4.99 7.60
C PRO A 61 8.01 -6.21 7.45
N ILE A 62 7.57 -6.51 6.22
CA ILE A 62 6.60 -7.59 5.97
C ILE A 62 7.09 -8.97 6.44
N GLN A 63 8.41 -9.20 6.44
CA GLN A 63 9.03 -10.42 6.95
C GLN A 63 8.78 -10.58 8.46
N ASP A 64 9.02 -9.52 9.24
CA ASP A 64 8.79 -9.53 10.68
C ASP A 64 7.29 -9.68 11.01
N VAL A 65 6.42 -9.08 10.18
CA VAL A 65 4.97 -9.28 10.28
C VAL A 65 4.62 -10.75 10.07
N HIS A 66 5.17 -11.38 9.03
CA HIS A 66 4.93 -12.79 8.75
C HIS A 66 5.38 -13.70 9.88
N GLU A 67 6.56 -13.47 10.46
CA GLU A 67 7.05 -14.26 11.61
C GLU A 67 6.10 -14.21 12.79
N ILE A 68 5.58 -13.02 13.13
CA ILE A 68 4.61 -12.85 14.22
C ILE A 68 3.29 -13.54 13.86
N ILE A 69 2.77 -13.34 12.66
CA ILE A 69 1.50 -13.95 12.23
C ILE A 69 1.60 -15.47 12.16
N ALA A 70 2.68 -16.04 11.64
CA ALA A 70 2.88 -17.48 11.57
C ALA A 70 2.95 -18.11 12.97
N SER A 71 3.49 -17.38 13.95
CA SER A 71 3.64 -17.87 15.32
C SER A 71 2.33 -17.85 16.11
N TYR A 72 1.53 -16.79 16.00
CA TYR A 72 0.34 -16.60 16.84
C TYR A 72 -0.99 -16.82 16.11
N PHE A 73 -1.00 -16.70 14.78
CA PHE A 73 -2.17 -16.91 13.94
C PHE A 73 -1.81 -17.80 12.72
N PRO A 74 -1.48 -19.09 12.92
CA PRO A 74 -0.96 -19.94 11.85
C PRO A 74 -1.88 -20.07 10.63
N HIS A 75 -3.20 -20.00 10.85
CA HIS A 75 -4.21 -20.00 9.79
C HIS A 75 -4.12 -18.78 8.86
N MET A 76 -3.51 -17.68 9.31
CA MET A 76 -3.27 -16.46 8.52
C MET A 76 -1.88 -16.43 7.86
N ALA A 77 -1.01 -17.39 8.19
CA ALA A 77 0.36 -17.48 7.66
C ALA A 77 0.42 -17.55 6.12
N PRO A 78 -0.46 -18.27 5.41
CA PRO A 78 -0.44 -18.29 3.95
C PRO A 78 -0.63 -16.90 3.32
N TYR A 79 -1.50 -16.07 3.90
CA TYR A 79 -1.75 -14.71 3.40
C TYR A 79 -0.53 -13.80 3.60
N SER A 80 0.03 -13.78 4.82
CA SER A 80 1.23 -12.96 5.09
C SER A 80 2.47 -13.42 4.33
N LYS A 81 2.58 -14.73 4.02
CA LYS A 81 3.64 -15.27 3.16
C LYS A 81 3.53 -14.74 1.73
N ALA A 82 2.32 -14.74 1.16
CA ALA A 82 2.08 -14.16 -0.17
C ALA A 82 2.49 -12.68 -0.21
N LEU A 83 2.23 -11.93 0.86
CA LEU A 83 2.68 -10.53 0.98
C LEU A 83 4.22 -10.37 1.06
N CYS A 84 4.92 -11.32 1.66
CA CYS A 84 6.40 -11.33 1.67
C CYS A 84 6.98 -11.57 0.29
N GLU A 85 6.38 -12.49 -0.48
CA GLU A 85 6.84 -12.85 -1.83
C GLU A 85 6.76 -11.67 -2.79
N ILE A 86 5.81 -10.75 -2.60
CA ILE A 86 5.67 -9.51 -3.38
C ILE A 86 6.47 -8.31 -2.81
N SER A 87 7.23 -8.49 -1.71
CA SER A 87 8.03 -7.43 -1.07
C SER A 87 7.27 -6.13 -0.80
N LEU A 88 6.05 -6.25 -0.26
CA LEU A 88 5.16 -5.11 -0.03
C LEU A 88 5.72 -4.16 1.05
N MET A 89 5.78 -2.87 0.75
CA MET A 89 5.98 -1.79 1.72
C MET A 89 4.64 -1.11 1.96
N VAL A 90 4.17 -1.05 3.20
CA VAL A 90 2.93 -0.32 3.52
C VAL A 90 3.32 1.08 3.96
N SER A 91 2.94 2.09 3.18
CA SER A 91 3.17 3.49 3.56
C SER A 91 1.87 4.13 4.05
N THR A 92 1.97 4.82 5.17
CA THR A 92 0.85 5.46 5.87
C THR A 92 0.85 6.98 5.74
N ALA A 93 1.66 7.54 4.82
CA ALA A 93 1.79 8.98 4.63
C ALA A 93 0.42 9.68 4.60
N SER A 94 0.20 10.54 5.60
CA SER A 94 -1.12 11.05 5.97
C SER A 94 -1.62 12.19 5.06
N ASP A 95 -0.79 12.71 4.16
CA ASP A 95 -1.11 13.94 3.41
C ASP A 95 -0.74 13.86 1.92
N LEU A 96 -0.85 12.66 1.33
CA LEU A 96 -0.63 12.49 -0.11
C LEU A 96 -1.77 13.15 -0.91
N THR A 97 -1.40 14.18 -1.67
CA THR A 97 -2.25 14.83 -2.67
C THR A 97 -2.31 14.01 -3.96
N PRO A 98 -3.24 14.29 -4.90
CA PRO A 98 -3.27 13.62 -6.20
C PRO A 98 -1.94 13.69 -6.98
N LYS A 99 -1.16 14.75 -6.80
CA LYS A 99 0.19 14.86 -7.39
C LYS A 99 1.19 13.87 -6.77
N HIS A 100 1.09 13.60 -5.47
CA HIS A 100 1.90 12.57 -4.82
C HIS A 100 1.55 11.19 -5.37
N ASN A 101 0.26 10.88 -5.45
CA ASN A 101 -0.22 9.60 -5.99
C ASN A 101 0.29 9.39 -7.42
N ARG A 102 0.22 10.45 -8.26
CA ARG A 102 0.77 10.40 -9.62
C ARG A 102 2.27 10.13 -9.62
N ALA A 103 3.05 10.83 -8.80
CA ALA A 103 4.49 10.63 -8.71
C ALA A 103 4.86 9.20 -8.29
N ILE A 104 4.22 8.67 -7.25
CA ILE A 104 4.42 7.30 -6.76
C ILE A 104 4.17 6.29 -7.88
N LEU A 105 3.07 6.46 -8.60
CA LEU A 105 2.67 5.52 -9.61
C LEU A 105 3.59 5.59 -10.84
N GLU A 106 4.07 6.77 -11.25
CA GLU A 106 5.05 6.91 -12.33
C GLU A 106 6.38 6.23 -11.95
N LEU A 107 6.85 6.45 -10.72
CA LEU A 107 8.04 5.80 -10.16
C LEU A 107 7.90 4.27 -10.05
N SER A 108 6.67 3.75 -10.03
CA SER A 108 6.45 2.31 -10.03
C SER A 108 6.92 1.67 -11.35
N PHE A 109 6.91 2.40 -12.47
CA PHE A 109 7.35 1.90 -13.77
C PHE A 109 8.88 1.88 -13.94
N GLY A 110 9.60 2.55 -13.05
CA GLY A 110 11.06 2.57 -13.01
C GLY A 110 11.59 3.90 -12.49
N PRO A 111 12.93 4.02 -12.39
CA PRO A 111 13.56 5.27 -11.98
C PRO A 111 13.25 6.41 -12.97
N LEU A 112 13.02 7.61 -12.46
CA LEU A 112 12.73 8.81 -13.26
C LEU A 112 13.76 9.89 -13.01
N ASP A 113 14.30 10.48 -14.07
CA ASP A 113 15.18 11.63 -13.99
C ASP A 113 14.40 12.93 -13.70
N GLU A 114 15.12 13.98 -13.29
CA GLU A 114 14.51 15.28 -12.93
C GLU A 114 13.72 15.90 -14.08
N LYS A 115 14.19 15.71 -15.32
CA LYS A 115 13.54 16.27 -16.51
C LYS A 115 12.19 15.61 -16.75
N THR A 116 12.12 14.30 -16.58
CA THR A 116 10.90 13.50 -16.74
C THR A 116 9.91 13.82 -15.62
N LEU A 117 10.40 13.93 -14.38
CA LEU A 117 9.58 14.36 -13.23
C LEU A 117 8.96 15.74 -13.45
N ALA A 118 9.73 16.70 -13.95
CA ALA A 118 9.25 18.05 -14.25
C ALA A 118 8.14 18.06 -15.33
N ILE A 119 8.26 17.20 -16.35
CA ILE A 119 7.26 17.07 -17.41
C ILE A 119 5.98 16.43 -16.89
N LEU A 120 6.10 15.32 -16.15
CA LEU A 120 4.94 14.53 -15.70
C LEU A 120 4.16 15.21 -14.58
N LEU A 121 4.85 15.84 -13.63
CA LEU A 121 4.24 16.39 -12.41
C LEU A 121 4.04 17.92 -12.48
N GLY A 122 4.71 18.57 -13.43
CA GLY A 122 4.63 20.02 -13.65
C GLY A 122 5.29 20.82 -12.53
N THR A 123 4.80 22.04 -12.32
CA THR A 123 5.32 22.95 -11.28
C THR A 123 5.15 22.36 -9.87
N GLY A 124 6.19 22.53 -9.05
CA GLY A 124 6.22 22.03 -7.67
C GLY A 124 6.58 20.55 -7.52
N TRP A 125 7.06 19.89 -8.57
CA TRP A 125 7.46 18.48 -8.50
C TRP A 125 8.55 18.22 -7.46
N GLN A 126 9.47 19.17 -7.25
CA GLN A 126 10.55 19.03 -6.26
C GLN A 126 9.99 18.89 -4.83
N THR A 127 8.95 19.66 -4.50
CA THR A 127 8.29 19.57 -3.20
C THR A 127 7.65 18.20 -3.03
N ILE A 128 6.91 17.73 -4.04
CA ILE A 128 6.27 16.40 -4.03
C ILE A 128 7.32 15.29 -3.81
N ILE A 129 8.43 15.31 -4.54
CA ILE A 129 9.49 14.31 -4.38
C ILE A 129 10.20 14.44 -3.04
N GLY A 130 10.38 15.66 -2.53
CA GLY A 130 10.90 15.93 -1.19
C GLY A 130 10.03 15.30 -0.11
N ASP A 131 8.72 15.55 -0.15
CA ASP A 131 7.73 15.00 0.78
C ASP A 131 7.71 13.46 0.73
N LEU A 132 7.76 12.86 -0.47
CA LEU A 132 7.83 11.40 -0.65
C LEU A 132 9.16 10.81 -0.15
N THR A 133 10.26 11.53 -0.30
CA THR A 133 11.58 11.09 0.19
C THR A 133 11.64 11.14 1.71
N GLU A 134 11.10 12.19 2.33
CA GLU A 134 11.00 12.32 3.79
C GLU A 134 10.11 11.23 4.39
N ALA A 135 9.05 10.85 3.68
CA ALA A 135 8.19 9.71 4.01
C ALA A 135 8.82 8.33 3.71
N GLU A 136 10.06 8.28 3.22
CA GLU A 136 10.80 7.07 2.86
C GLU A 136 10.13 6.23 1.74
N ILE A 137 9.23 6.84 0.98
CA ILE A 137 8.48 6.20 -0.12
C ILE A 137 9.36 6.07 -1.37
N CYS A 138 10.18 7.07 -1.65
CA CYS A 138 11.13 7.07 -2.74
C CYS A 138 12.54 7.44 -2.26
N ARG A 139 13.53 7.19 -3.11
CA ARG A 139 14.93 7.50 -2.87
C ARG A 139 15.63 7.93 -4.16
N ALA A 140 16.68 8.74 -4.01
CA ALA A 140 17.57 9.08 -5.11
C ALA A 140 18.54 7.92 -5.41
N THR A 141 18.80 7.69 -6.68
CA THR A 141 19.78 6.74 -7.22
C THR A 141 20.70 7.45 -8.23
N LYS A 142 21.60 6.70 -8.86
CA LYS A 142 22.45 7.24 -9.94
C LYS A 142 21.65 7.60 -11.20
N ASP A 143 20.51 6.95 -11.40
CA ASP A 143 19.70 7.05 -12.63
C ASP A 143 18.47 7.96 -12.46
N GLY A 144 18.23 8.48 -11.25
CA GLY A 144 17.12 9.39 -10.96
C GLY A 144 16.52 9.14 -9.58
N VAL A 145 15.20 9.21 -9.47
CA VAL A 145 14.42 8.88 -8.27
C VAL A 145 13.71 7.56 -8.53
N GLU A 146 13.70 6.65 -7.56
CA GLU A 146 12.95 5.37 -7.64
C GLU A 146 12.15 5.13 -6.35
N LEU A 147 11.19 4.20 -6.40
CA LEU A 147 10.51 3.73 -5.19
C LEU A 147 11.47 2.96 -4.27
N SER A 148 11.37 3.20 -2.96
CA SER A 148 12.19 2.51 -1.95
C SER A 148 11.89 1.01 -1.86
N GLY A 149 10.73 0.55 -2.36
CA GLY A 149 10.29 -0.84 -2.39
C GLY A 149 9.53 -1.18 -3.68
N GLY A 150 9.41 -2.48 -3.97
CA GLY A 150 8.85 -2.99 -5.24
C GLY A 150 7.33 -2.80 -5.39
N SER A 151 6.60 -2.78 -4.27
CA SER A 151 5.15 -2.59 -4.24
C SER A 151 4.77 -1.78 -3.01
N ILE A 152 4.16 -0.61 -3.18
CA ILE A 152 3.74 0.25 -2.06
C ILE A 152 2.22 0.22 -1.93
N HIS A 153 1.72 -0.28 -0.80
CA HIS A 153 0.30 -0.25 -0.49
C HIS A 153 -0.03 1.00 0.31
N PHE A 154 -1.01 1.76 -0.15
CA PHE A 154 -1.58 2.88 0.59
C PHE A 154 -3.01 2.51 0.97
N PRO A 155 -3.37 2.49 2.27
CA PRO A 155 -4.71 2.14 2.73
C PRO A 155 -5.73 3.28 2.51
N ARG A 156 -5.60 4.04 1.42
CA ARG A 156 -6.45 5.19 1.08
C ARG A 156 -7.24 4.92 -0.19
N GLN A 157 -8.56 5.10 -0.09
CA GLN A 157 -9.48 4.91 -1.21
C GLN A 157 -9.13 5.77 -2.44
N GLN A 158 -8.71 7.03 -2.22
CA GLN A 158 -8.32 7.92 -3.32
C GLN A 158 -7.08 7.40 -4.07
N TYR A 159 -6.08 6.89 -3.35
CA TYR A 159 -4.90 6.30 -3.99
C TYR A 159 -5.28 5.06 -4.79
N ALA A 160 -6.11 4.17 -4.22
CA ALA A 160 -6.60 3.00 -4.95
C ALA A 160 -7.36 3.39 -6.23
N HIS A 161 -8.21 4.42 -6.16
CA HIS A 161 -8.90 4.96 -7.33
C HIS A 161 -7.93 5.54 -8.37
N ASP A 162 -6.96 6.35 -7.95
CA ASP A 162 -5.99 6.97 -8.85
C ASP A 162 -5.09 5.92 -9.52
N VAL A 163 -4.65 4.90 -8.76
CA VAL A 163 -3.91 3.75 -9.29
C VAL A 163 -4.76 2.98 -10.28
N LEU A 164 -6.01 2.66 -9.95
CA LEU A 164 -6.90 1.96 -10.88
C LEU A 164 -7.13 2.77 -12.14
N SER A 165 -7.53 4.03 -12.02
CA SER A 165 -7.77 4.92 -13.16
C SER A 165 -6.53 5.07 -14.04
N HIS A 166 -5.34 5.16 -13.43
CA HIS A 166 -4.10 5.23 -14.19
C HIS A 166 -3.74 3.89 -14.85
N LEU A 167 -3.79 2.77 -14.12
CA LEU A 167 -3.56 1.45 -14.69
C LEU A 167 -4.50 1.22 -15.88
N LEU A 168 -5.80 1.46 -15.71
CA LEU A 168 -6.84 1.33 -16.73
C LEU A 168 -6.62 2.23 -17.94
N SER A 169 -6.26 3.51 -17.72
CA SER A 169 -5.92 4.43 -18.83
C SER A 169 -4.63 4.06 -19.55
N HIS A 170 -3.74 3.30 -18.91
CA HIS A 170 -2.50 2.79 -19.49
C HIS A 170 -2.59 1.31 -19.88
N VAL A 171 -3.74 0.63 -19.70
CA VAL A 171 -4.03 -0.67 -20.31
C VAL A 171 -4.31 -0.45 -21.80
N ASN A 172 -3.28 -0.04 -22.51
CA ASN A 172 -3.25 -0.09 -23.95
C ASN A 172 -2.42 -1.31 -24.36
N ILE A 173 -3.12 -2.39 -24.72
CA ILE A 173 -2.54 -3.66 -25.19
C ILE A 173 -1.69 -3.50 -26.47
N THR A 174 -1.79 -2.36 -27.14
CA THR A 174 -1.03 -2.07 -28.36
C THR A 174 0.34 -1.43 -28.09
N VAL A 175 0.65 -1.08 -26.83
CA VAL A 175 1.91 -0.44 -26.44
C VAL A 175 2.89 -1.47 -25.85
N PRO A 176 4.00 -1.80 -26.54
CA PRO A 176 5.02 -2.69 -26.01
C PRO A 176 5.67 -2.11 -24.75
N GLY A 177 5.78 -2.92 -23.68
CA GLY A 177 6.43 -2.51 -22.41
C GLY A 177 5.47 -2.19 -21.25
N ASN A 178 4.16 -2.32 -21.45
CA ASN A 178 3.17 -2.23 -20.38
C ASN A 178 3.42 -3.31 -19.30
N LYS A 179 3.33 -2.97 -18.01
CA LYS A 179 3.48 -3.92 -16.89
C LYS A 179 2.55 -5.13 -17.00
N LEU A 180 1.33 -4.97 -17.50
CA LEU A 180 0.45 -6.09 -17.84
C LEU A 180 1.10 -6.97 -18.91
N VAL A 181 1.62 -6.42 -20.00
CA VAL A 181 2.36 -7.19 -21.04
C VAL A 181 3.61 -7.89 -20.48
N VAL A 182 4.30 -7.28 -19.52
CA VAL A 182 5.48 -7.88 -18.85
C VAL A 182 5.07 -9.07 -17.98
N HIS A 183 3.97 -8.99 -17.24
CA HIS A 183 3.44 -10.08 -16.40
C HIS A 183 2.60 -11.10 -17.18
N THR A 184 2.05 -10.74 -18.33
CA THR A 184 1.25 -11.61 -19.21
C THR A 184 2.06 -12.17 -20.38
N LYS A 185 3.40 -12.10 -20.35
CA LYS A 185 4.28 -12.66 -21.41
C LYS A 185 4.01 -14.14 -21.73
N ALA A 186 3.39 -14.88 -20.79
CA ALA A 186 3.00 -16.28 -20.94
C ALA A 186 1.53 -16.49 -21.39
N MET A 187 0.73 -15.42 -21.50
CA MET A 187 -0.68 -15.50 -21.90
C MET A 187 -0.82 -15.32 -23.41
N ASN A 188 -1.63 -16.16 -24.03
CA ASN A 188 -2.07 -15.96 -25.41
C ASN A 188 -3.09 -14.82 -25.49
N GLU A 189 -3.40 -14.36 -26.72
CA GLU A 189 -4.34 -13.25 -26.95
C GLU A 189 -5.70 -13.45 -26.26
N GLU A 190 -6.20 -14.68 -26.21
CA GLU A 190 -7.46 -15.00 -25.54
C GLU A 190 -7.36 -14.89 -24.01
N GLY A 191 -6.24 -15.30 -23.40
CA GLY A 191 -5.98 -15.12 -21.97
C GLY A 191 -5.88 -13.65 -21.58
N LEU A 192 -5.22 -12.84 -22.42
CA LEU A 192 -5.15 -11.38 -22.29
C LEU A 192 -6.54 -10.73 -22.38
N ARG A 193 -7.35 -11.12 -23.37
CA ARG A 193 -8.72 -10.63 -23.56
C ARG A 193 -9.59 -10.91 -22.34
N ARG A 194 -9.54 -12.14 -21.80
CA ARG A 194 -10.33 -12.53 -20.63
C ARG A 194 -9.86 -11.85 -19.35
N ALA A 195 -8.55 -11.66 -19.17
CA ALA A 195 -8.02 -10.88 -18.05
C ALA A 195 -8.54 -9.44 -18.10
N TYR A 196 -8.56 -8.82 -19.28
CA TYR A 196 -9.10 -7.48 -19.48
C TYR A 196 -10.60 -7.39 -19.16
N GLU A 197 -11.42 -8.36 -19.59
CA GLU A 197 -12.84 -8.41 -19.25
C GLU A 197 -13.09 -8.47 -17.73
N VAL A 198 -12.28 -9.24 -17.00
CA VAL A 198 -12.36 -9.31 -15.53
C VAL A 198 -12.03 -7.97 -14.89
N ILE A 199 -10.99 -7.30 -15.39
CA ILE A 199 -10.54 -5.98 -14.89
C ILE A 199 -11.62 -4.91 -15.13
N MET A 200 -12.17 -4.85 -16.34
CA MET A 200 -13.24 -3.91 -16.70
C MET A 200 -14.51 -4.14 -15.87
N LYS A 201 -14.85 -5.40 -15.60
CA LYS A 201 -15.99 -5.72 -14.73
C LYS A 201 -15.74 -5.28 -13.29
N ALA A 202 -14.54 -5.50 -12.78
CA ALA A 202 -14.15 -5.07 -11.44
C ALA A 202 -14.15 -3.54 -11.28
N GLU A 203 -13.75 -2.79 -12.33
CA GLU A 203 -13.87 -1.33 -12.36
C GLU A 203 -15.33 -0.88 -12.25
N ALA A 204 -16.22 -1.44 -13.07
CA ALA A 204 -17.64 -1.08 -13.06
C ALA A 204 -18.31 -1.37 -11.71
N GLU A 205 -17.99 -2.52 -11.10
CA GLU A 205 -18.45 -2.85 -9.75
C GLU A 205 -17.90 -1.86 -8.70
N LEU A 206 -16.64 -1.44 -8.80
CA LEU A 206 -16.09 -0.44 -7.89
C LEU A 206 -16.74 0.93 -8.03
N GLN A 207 -16.98 1.38 -9.26
CA GLN A 207 -17.68 2.65 -9.50
C GLN A 207 -19.08 2.60 -8.90
N SER A 208 -19.78 1.46 -9.02
CA SER A 208 -21.09 1.25 -8.39
C SER A 208 -21.01 1.30 -6.86
N LEU A 209 -20.06 0.60 -6.24
CA LEU A 209 -19.83 0.65 -4.79
C LEU A 209 -19.47 2.06 -4.31
N MET A 210 -18.69 2.80 -5.11
CA MET A 210 -18.30 4.19 -4.83
C MET A 210 -19.44 5.19 -5.00
N ALA A 211 -20.47 4.87 -5.76
CA ALA A 211 -21.67 5.69 -5.88
C ALA A 211 -22.60 5.55 -4.66
N ASP A 212 -22.58 4.42 -3.95
CA ASP A 212 -23.49 4.15 -2.82
C ASP A 212 -22.86 4.45 -1.44
N PRO A 213 -23.20 5.59 -0.78
CA PRO A 213 -22.54 6.03 0.45
C PRO A 213 -22.77 5.10 1.65
N THR A 214 -23.70 4.15 1.57
CA THR A 214 -24.00 3.20 2.63
C THR A 214 -22.97 2.06 2.72
N LEU A 215 -22.18 1.85 1.66
CA LEU A 215 -21.26 0.71 1.52
C LEU A 215 -19.80 1.06 1.89
N GLN A 216 -19.58 1.84 2.94
CA GLN A 216 -18.24 2.33 3.30
C GLN A 216 -17.21 1.22 3.57
N GLY A 217 -17.61 0.12 4.21
CA GLY A 217 -16.73 -1.04 4.46
C GLY A 217 -16.35 -1.76 3.16
N ASP A 218 -17.34 -1.98 2.30
CA ASP A 218 -17.17 -2.70 1.03
C ASP A 218 -16.35 -1.90 0.02
N ARG A 219 -16.47 -0.55 0.05
CA ARG A 219 -15.58 0.34 -0.71
C ARG A 219 -14.12 0.16 -0.32
N LYS A 220 -13.81 0.12 0.99
CA LYS A 220 -12.43 -0.06 1.49
C LYS A 220 -11.89 -1.43 1.11
N PHE A 221 -12.71 -2.47 1.26
CA PHE A 221 -12.32 -3.83 0.88
C PHE A 221 -12.11 -3.99 -0.64
N GLY A 222 -13.05 -3.51 -1.46
CA GLY A 222 -12.95 -3.58 -2.92
C GLY A 222 -11.74 -2.84 -3.48
N SER A 223 -11.45 -1.64 -2.95
CA SER A 223 -10.24 -0.87 -3.30
C SER A 223 -8.95 -1.59 -2.92
N ALA A 224 -8.91 -2.24 -1.75
CA ALA A 224 -7.74 -3.01 -1.30
C ALA A 224 -7.54 -4.29 -2.13
N LEU A 225 -8.63 -4.99 -2.47
CA LEU A 225 -8.59 -6.22 -3.28
C LEU A 225 -8.02 -5.94 -4.67
N LEU A 226 -8.48 -4.87 -5.32
CA LEU A 226 -8.03 -4.51 -6.67
C LEU A 226 -6.58 -4.04 -6.74
N THR A 227 -6.12 -3.29 -5.75
CA THR A 227 -4.70 -2.88 -5.64
C THR A 227 -3.76 -4.03 -5.26
N THR A 228 -4.31 -5.18 -4.84
CA THR A 228 -3.52 -6.39 -4.54
C THR A 228 -3.47 -7.35 -5.74
N ILE A 229 -4.50 -7.36 -6.59
CA ILE A 229 -4.61 -8.24 -7.77
C ILE A 229 -3.93 -7.63 -9.01
N LEU A 230 -3.91 -6.29 -9.12
CA LEU A 230 -3.33 -5.53 -10.22
C LEU A 230 -1.98 -4.93 -9.85
#